data_AF-A0A7X2PI81-F1
#
_entry.id   AF-A0A7X2PI81-F1
#
_cell.length_a   1.000
_cell.length_b   1.000
_cell.length_c   1.000
_cell.angle_alpha   90.00
_cell.angle_beta   90.00
_cell.angle_gamma   90.00
#
_symmetry.space_group_name_H-M   'P 1'
#
loop_
_entity.id
_entity.type
_entity.pdbx_description
1 polymer ?
#
loop_
_entity_poly.entity_id
_entity_poly.type
_entity_poly.pdbx_seq_one_letter_code
_entity_poly.pdbx_strand_id
1 'polypeptide(L)'
;MDTCDAEPAGQGSEGGYFELRGRFRGDVLHLGSGRTYDLALGVVDLEYDFDFLEALIRIVSGRSKNPYRAVLVDDGTGRNHLHYGFGAFGGRLRHFFLAGFFPFGFHLRVDRSHRYRGRLRRLRLFGVPDRANDPVCRKGDEQGADKQRAHEPTGSTPFGSFGGFGAGRFGHMPKVSRSSEEPGSAFFVYNESNMKAFRWLSAAFFLGTFTAPAQTYTKEVSRIIQKKCQQCHRPNDIAPFALMNFDDASTYAPDIKRVVSEHKMPPWKPANEGSAPFRDNFNLSDEERRTLLSWVDAGAPKGDDADLPEAVPVNASPWELGEPDLILSMPEFTPPRVADTYRCFVLPTGLDETRYVSASQALPGDKRQVHHVLLYIDQTGESAKLDGKDGQPGYSCFGGPGIELTIGGLLGGWAPGARTRHLPDGIGQVLPGKSRIVMQVHYHPGGRTAPDQTKVGLWYRAADKVEKRLVNIPLINQTFVLPPGESNAVVKASQLVFPFLTGKAILVAPHMHLLGRKIKVEVKDADGTVRPMINIEDWDFNWQGFYTFDEAVKLPAFSTVWLTSSYDNSANNPRNPSNPLKAVRWGEGTEDEMCLAFLGVVFDNESFLPFRSGSTK
;
A
#
# COMPACT_ATOMS: atom_id res chain seq x y z
N MET A 1 -61.02 27.54 6.05
CA MET A 1 -61.15 26.34 6.88
C MET A 1 -60.34 25.26 6.22
N ASP A 2 -59.13 24.89 6.66
CA ASP A 2 -58.35 25.29 7.83
C ASP A 2 -56.88 25.47 7.42
N THR A 3 -56.24 26.44 8.04
CA THR A 3 -54.84 26.87 7.82
C THR A 3 -53.87 25.82 8.37
N CYS A 4 -52.86 25.44 7.58
CA CYS A 4 -51.67 24.77 8.10
C CYS A 4 -50.64 25.83 8.49
N ASP A 5 -50.67 26.27 9.75
CA ASP A 5 -49.56 26.98 10.36
C ASP A 5 -48.45 25.99 10.70
N ALA A 6 -47.38 25.99 9.92
CA ALA A 6 -46.10 25.40 10.30
C ALA A 6 -45.07 26.54 10.37
N GLU A 7 -44.80 27.03 11.58
CA GLU A 7 -43.72 27.99 11.79
C GLU A 7 -42.35 27.33 11.57
N PRO A 8 -41.43 27.95 10.80
CA PRO A 8 -40.07 27.48 10.68
C PRO A 8 -39.30 27.80 11.98
N ALA A 9 -38.72 26.77 12.60
CA ALA A 9 -37.81 26.97 13.72
C ALA A 9 -36.43 27.46 13.20
N GLY A 10 -36.26 28.78 13.12
CA GLY A 10 -34.98 29.50 13.20
C GLY A 10 -33.97 29.31 12.06
N GLN A 11 -33.80 30.36 11.24
CA GLN A 11 -32.67 30.50 10.33
C GLN A 11 -31.37 30.79 11.10
N GLY A 12 -30.42 29.88 10.99
CA GLY A 12 -29.00 30.08 11.30
C GLY A 12 -28.19 29.10 10.46
N SER A 13 -27.59 29.62 9.39
CA SER A 13 -26.65 29.03 8.41
C SER A 13 -26.45 27.49 8.39
N GLU A 14 -26.82 26.91 7.24
CA GLU A 14 -26.48 25.56 6.71
C GLU A 14 -27.06 24.32 7.44
N GLY A 15 -28.23 23.87 6.94
CA GLY A 15 -28.82 22.55 7.20
C GLY A 15 -30.26 22.64 7.72
N GLY A 16 -31.26 22.48 6.85
CA GLY A 16 -32.67 22.43 7.25
C GLY A 16 -33.03 21.13 7.99
N TYR A 17 -33.86 21.20 9.03
CA TYR A 17 -34.42 20.04 9.74
C TYR A 17 -35.94 20.12 9.77
N PHE A 18 -36.61 18.96 9.82
CA PHE A 18 -38.05 18.86 10.08
C PHE A 18 -38.31 18.14 11.41
N GLU A 19 -39.23 18.65 12.23
CA GLU A 19 -39.67 18.04 13.49
C GLU A 19 -41.02 17.35 13.29
N LEU A 20 -41.11 16.03 13.51
CA LEU A 20 -42.37 15.28 13.50
C LEU A 20 -42.70 14.71 14.88
N ARG A 21 -43.97 14.82 15.29
CA ARG A 21 -44.50 14.28 16.56
C ARG A 21 -45.57 13.22 16.28
N GLY A 22 -45.49 12.07 16.95
CA GLY A 22 -46.46 10.97 16.80
C GLY A 22 -46.53 10.07 18.05
N ARG A 23 -47.56 9.20 18.10
CA ARG A 23 -47.70 8.15 19.14
C ARG A 23 -47.78 6.78 18.50
N PHE A 24 -47.08 5.81 19.08
CA PHE A 24 -47.17 4.40 18.70
C PHE A 24 -48.34 3.71 19.41
N ARG A 25 -49.06 2.86 18.68
CA ARG A 25 -50.04 1.93 19.24
C ARG A 25 -49.96 0.60 18.48
N GLY A 26 -49.15 -0.33 18.99
CA GLY A 26 -48.79 -1.56 18.25
C GLY A 26 -47.71 -1.30 17.20
N ASP A 27 -47.71 -2.07 16.12
CA ASP A 27 -46.68 -2.06 15.05
C ASP A 27 -46.86 -0.92 14.03
N VAL A 28 -47.76 0.02 14.30
CA VAL A 28 -48.14 1.12 13.38
C VAL A 28 -47.83 2.48 14.02
N LEU A 29 -47.11 3.33 13.27
CA LEU A 29 -46.85 4.72 13.62
C LEU A 29 -48.00 5.60 13.10
N HIS A 30 -48.78 6.18 14.01
CA HIS A 30 -49.78 7.19 13.67
C HIS A 30 -49.16 8.59 13.75
N LEU A 31 -48.97 9.22 12.58
CA LEU A 31 -48.63 10.62 12.47
C LEU A 31 -49.92 11.46 12.41
N GLY A 32 -49.93 12.60 13.09
CA GLY A 32 -51.13 13.38 13.45
C GLY A 32 -51.89 14.07 12.31
N SER A 33 -51.99 13.47 11.13
CA SER A 33 -52.80 13.95 10.01
C SER A 33 -53.41 12.77 9.23
N GLY A 34 -54.16 11.89 9.91
CA GLY A 34 -55.21 11.05 9.31
C GLY A 34 -54.91 10.18 8.09
N ARG A 35 -53.65 9.88 7.72
CA ARG A 35 -53.31 9.01 6.59
C ARG A 35 -52.31 7.93 6.97
N THR A 36 -52.52 6.73 6.43
CA THR A 36 -51.70 5.52 6.59
C THR A 36 -50.72 5.40 5.42
N TYR A 37 -49.51 4.88 5.66
CA TYR A 37 -48.54 4.55 4.61
C TYR A 37 -48.12 3.08 4.74
N ASP A 38 -48.04 2.35 3.62
CA ASP A 38 -47.51 0.99 3.55
C ASP A 38 -45.99 1.00 3.30
N LEU A 39 -45.25 0.16 4.02
CA LEU A 39 -43.81 -0.04 3.81
C LEU A 39 -43.54 -1.53 3.52
N ALA A 40 -43.09 -1.85 2.31
CA ALA A 40 -42.61 -3.20 1.94
C ALA A 40 -41.15 -3.39 2.39
N LEU A 41 -40.78 -4.59 2.87
CA LEU A 41 -39.45 -4.90 3.42
C LEU A 41 -38.91 -6.29 2.95
N GLY A 42 -37.71 -6.36 2.34
CA GLY A 42 -36.98 -7.57 1.90
C GLY A 42 -35.51 -7.68 2.41
N VAL A 43 -34.80 -8.79 2.14
CA VAL A 43 -33.49 -9.18 2.75
C VAL A 43 -32.30 -8.98 1.79
N VAL A 44 -31.07 -8.78 2.31
CA VAL A 44 -29.79 -8.94 1.57
C VAL A 44 -28.85 -9.87 2.36
N ASP A 45 -28.32 -10.91 1.69
CA ASP A 45 -27.24 -11.80 2.17
C ASP A 45 -25.87 -11.14 1.91
N LEU A 46 -24.98 -11.14 2.90
CA LEU A 46 -23.59 -10.72 2.74
C LEU A 46 -22.64 -11.69 3.48
N GLU A 47 -21.69 -12.28 2.77
CA GLU A 47 -20.56 -13.03 3.33
C GLU A 47 -19.44 -12.05 3.74
N TYR A 48 -19.04 -12.05 5.01
CA TYR A 48 -17.86 -11.33 5.50
C TYR A 48 -17.07 -12.18 6.50
N ASP A 49 -15.77 -11.86 6.58
CA ASP A 49 -14.80 -12.45 7.50
C ASP A 49 -15.01 -11.95 8.95
N PHE A 50 -14.89 -12.87 9.92
CA PHE A 50 -15.36 -12.71 11.31
C PHE A 50 -14.59 -11.63 12.08
N ASP A 51 -13.32 -11.42 11.75
CA ASP A 51 -12.41 -10.52 12.46
C ASP A 51 -12.66 -9.03 12.15
N PHE A 52 -13.22 -8.72 10.98
CA PHE A 52 -13.51 -7.35 10.55
C PHE A 52 -14.68 -6.72 11.35
N LEU A 53 -15.66 -7.54 11.72
CA LEU A 53 -16.85 -7.08 12.43
C LEU A 53 -16.55 -6.79 13.90
N GLU A 54 -15.64 -7.55 14.53
CA GLU A 54 -15.22 -7.30 15.91
C GLU A 54 -14.45 -5.97 16.04
N ALA A 55 -13.61 -5.64 15.04
CA ALA A 55 -12.92 -4.36 14.96
C ALA A 55 -13.90 -3.18 14.84
N LEU A 56 -14.93 -3.31 13.99
CA LEU A 56 -15.98 -2.29 13.82
C LEU A 56 -16.76 -2.07 15.13
N ILE A 57 -17.07 -3.14 15.87
CA ILE A 57 -17.78 -3.09 17.14
C ILE A 57 -16.93 -2.41 18.22
N ARG A 58 -15.61 -2.67 18.28
CA ARG A 58 -14.69 -2.00 19.23
C ARG A 58 -14.51 -0.51 18.93
N ILE A 59 -14.43 -0.13 17.66
CA ILE A 59 -14.33 1.27 17.21
C ILE A 59 -15.58 2.07 17.62
N VAL A 60 -16.77 1.48 17.49
CA VAL A 60 -18.04 2.14 17.83
C VAL A 60 -18.33 2.14 19.34
N SER A 61 -17.82 1.16 20.10
CA SER A 61 -18.14 0.98 21.53
C SER A 61 -17.16 1.63 22.53
N GLY A 62 -16.11 2.30 22.04
CA GLY A 62 -14.97 2.82 22.82
C GLY A 62 -15.23 3.81 23.97
N ARG A 63 -16.47 4.02 24.44
CA ARG A 63 -16.78 4.80 25.66
C ARG A 63 -17.97 4.30 26.50
N SER A 64 -18.47 3.09 26.32
CA SER A 64 -19.63 2.60 27.09
C SER A 64 -19.26 1.47 28.06
N LYS A 65 -19.38 1.72 29.38
CA LYS A 65 -19.33 0.66 30.43
C LYS A 65 -20.62 -0.20 30.43
N ASN A 66 -21.08 -0.68 29.29
CA ASN A 66 -22.23 -1.59 29.23
C ASN A 66 -22.01 -2.67 28.15
N PRO A 67 -22.09 -3.97 28.50
CA PRO A 67 -21.86 -5.05 27.56
C PRO A 67 -23.11 -5.27 26.71
N TYR A 68 -23.00 -5.10 25.39
CA TYR A 68 -23.96 -5.67 24.46
C TYR A 68 -23.62 -7.16 24.29
N ARG A 69 -24.61 -8.05 24.42
CA ARG A 69 -24.42 -9.48 24.08
C ARG A 69 -24.88 -9.71 22.65
N ALA A 70 -23.94 -10.04 21.77
CA ALA A 70 -24.23 -10.71 20.51
C ALA A 70 -24.36 -12.21 20.75
N VAL A 71 -25.35 -12.85 20.14
CA VAL A 71 -25.51 -14.32 20.19
C VAL A 71 -25.46 -14.85 18.76
N LEU A 72 -24.60 -15.86 18.55
CA LEU A 72 -24.51 -16.63 17.32
C LEU A 72 -25.57 -17.72 17.32
N VAL A 73 -26.28 -17.85 16.21
CA VAL A 73 -27.21 -18.95 15.98
C VAL A 73 -26.80 -19.65 14.69
N ASP A 74 -26.48 -20.93 14.82
CA ASP A 74 -26.28 -21.87 13.71
C ASP A 74 -27.63 -22.51 13.40
N ASP A 75 -28.12 -22.33 12.19
CA ASP A 75 -29.43 -22.83 11.75
C ASP A 75 -29.34 -24.21 11.06
N GLY A 76 -28.16 -24.83 11.06
CA GLY A 76 -27.94 -26.15 10.46
C GLY A 76 -27.82 -26.13 8.94
N THR A 77 -27.74 -24.96 8.30
CA THR A 77 -27.53 -24.82 6.85
C THR A 77 -26.06 -24.58 6.46
N GLY A 78 -25.16 -24.50 7.44
CA GLY A 78 -23.74 -24.18 7.24
C GLY A 78 -23.44 -22.69 7.12
N ARG A 79 -24.38 -21.82 7.50
CA ARG A 79 -24.22 -20.35 7.54
C ARG A 79 -24.44 -19.84 8.98
N ASN A 80 -23.63 -18.87 9.41
CA ASN A 80 -23.72 -18.29 10.76
C ASN A 80 -24.50 -16.97 10.74
N HIS A 81 -25.49 -16.83 11.62
CA HIS A 81 -26.29 -15.61 11.76
C HIS A 81 -25.92 -14.82 13.03
N LEU A 82 -25.78 -13.50 12.92
CA LEU A 82 -25.50 -12.61 14.05
C LEU A 82 -26.77 -11.91 14.54
N HIS A 83 -27.21 -12.22 15.75
CA HIS A 83 -28.36 -11.56 16.38
C HIS A 83 -27.91 -10.56 17.45
N TYR A 84 -28.42 -9.32 17.37
CA TYR A 84 -28.27 -8.31 18.42
C TYR A 84 -29.47 -8.33 19.38
N GLY A 85 -29.23 -8.64 20.65
CA GLY A 85 -30.24 -8.54 21.71
C GLY A 85 -30.07 -7.28 22.55
N PHE A 86 -31.08 -6.40 22.59
CA PHE A 86 -31.10 -5.26 23.52
C PHE A 86 -31.74 -5.67 24.85
N GLY A 87 -30.93 -5.93 25.87
CA GLY A 87 -31.39 -6.08 27.25
C GLY A 87 -31.71 -4.72 27.86
N ALA A 88 -32.96 -4.53 28.30
CA ALA A 88 -33.38 -3.31 28.99
C ALA A 88 -32.83 -3.29 30.43
N PHE A 89 -31.94 -2.34 30.74
CA PHE A 89 -31.66 -1.95 32.13
C PHE A 89 -31.69 -0.44 32.27
N GLY A 90 -32.40 0.03 33.30
CA GLY A 90 -32.80 1.42 33.49
C GLY A 90 -31.64 2.39 33.67
N GLY A 91 -31.46 3.28 32.71
CA GLY A 91 -30.57 4.42 32.79
C GLY A 91 -30.93 5.47 31.73
N ARG A 92 -30.86 6.76 32.09
CA ARG A 92 -31.17 7.88 31.17
C ARG A 92 -30.11 7.98 30.07
N LEU A 93 -30.36 7.44 28.88
CA LEU A 93 -29.63 7.81 27.68
C LEU A 93 -30.08 9.19 27.20
N ARG A 94 -29.14 10.14 27.08
CA ARG A 94 -29.43 11.52 26.66
C ARG A 94 -29.11 11.84 25.19
N HIS A 95 -28.30 11.06 24.49
CA HIS A 95 -28.04 11.28 23.07
C HIS A 95 -27.76 9.95 22.35
N PHE A 96 -28.30 9.79 21.15
CA PHE A 96 -28.06 8.68 20.25
C PHE A 96 -27.69 9.29 18.90
N PHE A 97 -26.57 8.87 18.30
CA PHE A 97 -26.19 9.20 16.94
C PHE A 97 -26.09 7.89 16.17
N LEU A 98 -26.97 7.69 15.20
CA LEU A 98 -26.84 6.63 14.21
C LEU A 98 -26.60 7.33 12.87
N ALA A 99 -25.34 7.39 12.43
CA ALA A 99 -24.99 7.88 11.11
C ALA A 99 -24.74 6.68 10.20
N GLY A 100 -25.80 6.15 9.59
CA GLY A 100 -25.71 5.18 8.51
C GLY A 100 -25.94 5.90 7.19
N PHE A 101 -24.89 6.13 6.42
CA PHE A 101 -25.00 6.51 5.00
C PHE A 101 -24.73 5.26 4.18
N PHE A 102 -25.78 4.69 3.59
CA PHE A 102 -25.64 3.65 2.58
C PHE A 102 -26.24 4.15 1.26
N PRO A 103 -25.56 4.00 0.11
CA PRO A 103 -26.07 4.49 -1.16
C PRO A 103 -27.09 3.58 -1.86
N PHE A 104 -27.58 2.52 -1.20
CA PHE A 104 -28.62 1.65 -1.74
C PHE A 104 -29.65 1.31 -0.66
N GLY A 105 -30.93 1.21 -1.04
CA GLY A 105 -32.05 1.01 -0.12
C GLY A 105 -31.95 -0.30 0.67
N PHE A 106 -32.20 -0.23 1.99
CA PHE A 106 -32.29 -1.40 2.87
C PHE A 106 -33.71 -1.55 3.40
N HIS A 107 -34.03 -2.79 3.75
CA HIS A 107 -35.31 -3.18 4.31
C HIS A 107 -35.07 -4.09 5.54
N LEU A 108 -35.74 -3.79 6.66
CA LEU A 108 -35.73 -4.53 7.92
C LEU A 108 -36.92 -5.50 8.05
N ARG A 109 -36.76 -6.66 8.69
CA ARG A 109 -37.88 -7.51 9.14
C ARG A 109 -37.93 -7.55 10.68
N VAL A 110 -39.12 -7.33 11.26
CA VAL A 110 -39.36 -7.46 12.71
C VAL A 110 -40.04 -8.80 12.97
N ASP A 111 -39.51 -9.58 13.90
CA ASP A 111 -40.12 -10.82 14.38
C ASP A 111 -41.34 -10.52 15.28
N ARG A 112 -42.43 -11.27 15.10
CA ARG A 112 -43.78 -11.00 15.65
C ARG A 112 -43.93 -11.30 17.16
N SER A 113 -42.84 -11.52 17.88
CA SER A 113 -42.90 -12.13 19.22
C SER A 113 -42.98 -11.15 20.39
N HIS A 114 -42.81 -9.83 20.22
CA HIS A 114 -42.73 -8.90 21.35
C HIS A 114 -43.50 -7.59 21.14
N ARG A 115 -44.50 -7.34 22.02
CA ARG A 115 -45.22 -6.04 22.09
C ARG A 115 -44.40 -5.04 22.90
N TYR A 116 -43.93 -3.96 22.26
CA TYR A 116 -43.24 -2.87 22.95
C TYR A 116 -44.19 -1.67 23.20
N ARG A 117 -44.14 -1.08 24.40
CA ARG A 117 -44.80 0.20 24.74
C ARG A 117 -43.73 1.23 25.12
N GLY A 118 -43.66 2.33 24.37
CA GLY A 118 -42.75 3.45 24.66
C GLY A 118 -43.20 4.76 23.99
N ARG A 119 -42.74 5.90 24.51
CA ARG A 119 -43.01 7.25 23.96
C ARG A 119 -41.74 7.80 23.32
N LEU A 120 -41.71 7.91 21.99
CA LEU A 120 -40.65 8.62 21.27
C LEU A 120 -40.87 10.13 21.45
N ARG A 121 -39.91 10.85 22.04
CA ARG A 121 -40.04 12.31 22.28
C ARG A 121 -39.34 13.17 21.22
N ARG A 122 -38.41 12.63 20.43
CA ARG A 122 -37.68 13.38 19.40
C ARG A 122 -37.02 12.41 18.40
N LEU A 123 -37.13 12.71 17.11
CA LEU A 123 -36.37 12.08 16.02
C LEU A 123 -35.87 13.21 15.13
N ARG A 124 -34.57 13.24 14.81
CA ARG A 124 -33.99 14.16 13.81
C ARG A 124 -33.46 13.34 12.65
N LEU A 125 -33.83 13.72 11.44
CA LEU A 125 -33.33 13.14 10.20
C LEU A 125 -32.56 14.24 9.45
N PHE A 126 -31.41 13.88 8.89
CA PHE A 126 -30.61 14.74 8.01
C PHE A 126 -30.86 14.30 6.57
N GLY A 127 -31.24 15.22 5.70
CA GLY A 127 -31.37 14.98 4.26
C GLY A 127 -30.45 15.92 3.49
N VAL A 128 -29.80 15.40 2.44
CA VAL A 128 -29.22 16.21 1.38
C VAL A 128 -30.37 16.56 0.42
N PRO A 129 -30.56 17.83 0.02
CA PRO A 129 -31.59 18.15 -0.95
C PRO A 129 -31.16 17.63 -2.33
N ASP A 130 -31.95 16.74 -2.90
CA ASP A 130 -31.77 16.32 -4.28
C ASP A 130 -32.30 17.44 -5.20
N ARG A 131 -31.45 17.96 -6.10
CA ARG A 131 -31.87 18.94 -7.11
C ARG A 131 -32.56 18.22 -8.27
N ALA A 132 -33.80 17.80 -8.07
CA ALA A 132 -34.78 17.64 -9.14
C ALA A 132 -36.16 17.30 -8.55
N ASN A 133 -37.18 18.03 -9.03
CA ASN A 133 -38.62 17.86 -8.82
C ASN A 133 -39.23 18.60 -7.63
N ASP A 134 -39.77 19.78 -7.93
CA ASP A 134 -40.85 20.39 -7.14
C ASP A 134 -42.08 19.45 -7.10
N PRO A 135 -42.78 19.35 -5.96
CA PRO A 135 -43.95 18.49 -5.84
C PRO A 135 -45.18 19.13 -6.52
N VAL A 136 -45.66 18.51 -7.60
CA VAL A 136 -46.99 18.81 -8.19
C VAL A 136 -48.04 17.86 -7.60
N CYS A 137 -49.06 18.43 -6.96
CA CYS A 137 -50.25 17.73 -6.49
C CYS A 137 -51.15 17.27 -7.66
N ARG A 138 -51.54 15.98 -7.69
CA ARG A 138 -52.75 15.55 -8.42
C ARG A 138 -53.64 14.66 -7.56
N LYS A 139 -54.93 14.98 -7.60
CA LYS A 139 -56.06 14.25 -7.00
C LYS A 139 -56.20 12.88 -7.65
N GLY A 140 -56.37 11.84 -6.84
CA GLY A 140 -56.90 10.55 -7.31
C GLY A 140 -58.43 10.59 -7.30
N ASP A 141 -59.03 9.81 -8.18
CA ASP A 141 -60.42 9.35 -8.07
C ASP A 141 -60.46 7.82 -8.19
N GLU A 142 -61.42 7.25 -7.46
CA GLU A 142 -61.60 5.85 -7.08
C GLU A 142 -62.35 4.99 -8.13
N GLN A 143 -62.43 3.67 -7.83
CA GLN A 143 -63.29 2.61 -8.42
C GLN A 143 -62.70 1.95 -9.70
N GLY A 144 -62.58 0.64 -9.87
CA GLY A 144 -63.18 -0.55 -9.24
C GLY A 144 -63.62 -1.51 -10.36
N ALA A 145 -63.22 -2.80 -10.28
CA ALA A 145 -63.74 -4.00 -10.97
C ALA A 145 -62.79 -4.80 -11.90
N ASP A 146 -62.33 -5.93 -11.37
CA ASP A 146 -62.46 -7.32 -11.84
C ASP A 146 -61.92 -7.82 -13.22
N LYS A 147 -61.27 -9.00 -13.14
CA LYS A 147 -61.00 -10.07 -14.15
C LYS A 147 -60.20 -9.78 -15.43
N GLN A 148 -59.02 -10.41 -15.52
CA GLN A 148 -58.81 -11.60 -16.36
C GLN A 148 -57.42 -12.25 -16.14
N ARG A 149 -57.42 -13.58 -15.95
CA ARG A 149 -56.25 -14.48 -16.02
C ARG A 149 -56.28 -15.23 -17.36
N ALA A 150 -55.12 -15.29 -18.02
CA ALA A 150 -54.48 -16.41 -18.71
C ALA A 150 -55.31 -17.61 -19.21
N HIS A 151 -55.13 -17.99 -20.48
CA HIS A 151 -54.43 -19.23 -20.89
C HIS A 151 -54.20 -19.31 -22.42
N GLU A 152 -52.96 -19.67 -22.78
CA GLU A 152 -52.48 -20.54 -23.89
C GLU A 152 -52.73 -20.22 -25.39
N PRO A 153 -51.75 -20.54 -26.27
CA PRO A 153 -51.60 -21.92 -26.77
C PRO A 153 -50.16 -22.48 -26.86
N THR A 154 -50.15 -23.80 -27.02
CA THR A 154 -49.06 -24.78 -27.16
C THR A 154 -48.63 -25.01 -28.62
N GLY A 155 -47.41 -25.52 -28.78
CA GLY A 155 -47.12 -26.67 -29.65
C GLY A 155 -46.50 -26.45 -31.02
N SER A 156 -45.29 -27.01 -31.24
CA SER A 156 -45.02 -27.87 -32.42
C SER A 156 -43.71 -28.65 -32.32
N THR A 157 -43.81 -29.95 -32.61
CA THR A 157 -42.83 -30.84 -33.27
C THR A 157 -43.62 -31.60 -34.35
N PRO A 158 -43.03 -32.13 -35.45
CA PRO A 158 -42.51 -33.50 -35.37
C PRO A 158 -41.31 -33.88 -36.30
N PHE A 159 -40.62 -34.94 -35.85
CA PHE A 159 -39.89 -36.04 -36.51
C PHE A 159 -39.68 -36.12 -38.04
N GLY A 160 -38.46 -36.57 -38.39
CA GLY A 160 -38.11 -37.29 -39.62
C GLY A 160 -36.67 -37.85 -39.57
N SER A 161 -36.55 -39.16 -39.41
CA SER A 161 -35.34 -39.99 -39.22
C SER A 161 -34.45 -40.17 -40.46
N PHE A 162 -33.13 -40.30 -40.28
CA PHE A 162 -32.26 -41.37 -40.85
C PHE A 162 -30.91 -41.41 -40.09
N GLY A 163 -30.44 -42.62 -39.75
CA GLY A 163 -29.22 -42.91 -38.97
C GLY A 163 -27.92 -42.80 -39.79
N GLY A 164 -26.72 -43.10 -39.28
CA GLY A 164 -26.29 -43.63 -37.99
C GLY A 164 -24.75 -43.79 -38.01
N PHE A 165 -24.18 -43.98 -36.81
CA PHE A 165 -22.89 -44.61 -36.49
C PHE A 165 -21.55 -44.06 -37.04
N GLY A 166 -20.61 -43.87 -36.12
CA GLY A 166 -19.19 -44.13 -36.38
C GLY A 166 -18.18 -43.33 -35.58
N ALA A 167 -18.00 -43.66 -34.29
CA ALA A 167 -16.82 -43.26 -33.51
C ALA A 167 -15.58 -44.08 -33.92
N GLY A 168 -14.37 -43.53 -33.83
CA GLY A 168 -13.14 -44.32 -33.97
C GLY A 168 -11.83 -43.53 -33.90
N ARG A 169 -11.09 -43.72 -32.80
CA ARG A 169 -9.73 -43.25 -32.51
C ARG A 169 -8.65 -44.05 -33.26
N PHE A 170 -7.39 -43.57 -33.09
CA PHE A 170 -6.07 -44.18 -33.36
C PHE A 170 -5.56 -43.95 -34.79
N GLY A 171 -4.31 -43.56 -35.07
CA GLY A 171 -3.10 -43.33 -34.30
C GLY A 171 -1.92 -43.19 -35.30
N HIS A 172 -0.71 -42.91 -34.79
CA HIS A 172 0.61 -43.01 -35.45
C HIS A 172 1.14 -41.84 -36.31
N MET A 173 2.18 -41.16 -35.78
CA MET A 173 3.38 -40.75 -36.52
C MET A 173 4.26 -41.99 -36.85
N PRO A 174 5.43 -41.94 -37.56
CA PRO A 174 6.13 -40.85 -38.29
C PRO A 174 6.64 -41.25 -39.71
N LYS A 175 7.10 -40.30 -40.52
CA LYS A 175 8.50 -40.21 -41.06
C LYS A 175 8.64 -39.31 -42.28
N VAL A 176 9.78 -38.63 -42.25
CA VAL A 176 10.46 -37.80 -43.25
C VAL A 176 10.79 -38.59 -44.53
N SER A 177 10.65 -37.96 -45.70
CA SER A 177 11.57 -38.16 -46.84
C SER A 177 11.63 -36.92 -47.73
N ARG A 178 12.83 -36.65 -48.26
CA ARG A 178 13.26 -35.53 -49.12
C ARG A 178 12.99 -35.81 -50.60
N SER A 179 12.72 -34.76 -51.38
CA SER A 179 13.21 -34.51 -52.76
C SER A 179 12.72 -33.12 -53.20
N SER A 180 13.54 -32.07 -53.30
CA SER A 180 14.43 -31.69 -54.41
C SER A 180 13.74 -31.62 -55.78
N GLU A 181 13.34 -30.42 -56.21
CA GLU A 181 13.21 -30.02 -57.61
C GLU A 181 13.29 -28.49 -57.73
N GLU A 182 14.24 -28.01 -58.54
CA GLU A 182 14.54 -26.61 -58.84
C GLU A 182 13.61 -26.02 -59.93
N PRO A 183 13.38 -24.70 -59.98
CA PRO A 183 12.86 -24.04 -61.18
C PRO A 183 13.94 -23.31 -62.00
N GLY A 184 14.12 -23.78 -63.24
CA GLY A 184 14.33 -23.02 -64.48
C GLY A 184 15.26 -21.80 -64.49
N SER A 185 16.47 -22.01 -65.00
CA SER A 185 17.42 -20.96 -65.44
C SER A 185 16.94 -20.25 -66.72
N ALA A 186 16.72 -18.94 -66.65
CA ALA A 186 16.59 -18.07 -67.82
C ALA A 186 17.98 -17.53 -68.23
N PHE A 187 18.40 -17.86 -69.45
CA PHE A 187 19.62 -17.34 -70.07
C PHE A 187 19.47 -15.85 -70.42
N PHE A 188 20.27 -14.99 -69.79
CA PHE A 188 20.47 -13.62 -70.25
C PHE A 188 21.71 -13.55 -71.15
N VAL A 189 21.50 -13.12 -72.39
CA VAL A 189 22.55 -12.83 -73.38
C VAL A 189 23.28 -11.56 -72.96
N TYR A 190 24.60 -11.66 -72.74
CA TYR A 190 25.48 -10.52 -72.47
C TYR A 190 25.81 -9.78 -73.78
N ASN A 191 25.61 -8.45 -73.79
CA ASN A 191 26.10 -7.56 -74.86
C ASN A 191 27.03 -6.51 -74.23
N GLU A 192 28.22 -6.32 -74.84
CA GLU A 192 29.36 -5.53 -74.33
C GLU A 192 29.14 -4.00 -74.28
N SER A 193 27.97 -3.48 -74.68
CA SER A 193 27.76 -2.04 -74.83
C SER A 193 27.47 -1.26 -73.54
N ASN A 194 27.36 -1.90 -72.37
CA ASN A 194 27.03 -1.23 -71.10
C ASN A 194 28.20 -1.05 -70.10
N MET A 195 29.43 -1.45 -70.46
CA MET A 195 30.58 -1.38 -69.54
C MET A 195 31.19 0.02 -69.31
N LYS A 196 30.72 1.07 -69.99
CA LYS A 196 31.21 2.45 -69.79
C LYS A 196 30.35 3.31 -68.86
N ALA A 197 29.09 2.92 -68.61
CA ALA A 197 28.22 3.60 -67.65
C ALA A 197 28.38 3.10 -66.21
N PHE A 198 28.97 1.92 -66.01
CA PHE A 198 29.13 1.33 -64.68
C PHE A 198 30.45 1.69 -63.97
N ARG A 199 31.38 2.37 -64.66
CA ARG A 199 32.68 2.79 -64.09
C ARG A 199 32.69 4.18 -63.43
N TRP A 200 31.57 4.91 -63.49
CA TRP A 200 31.41 6.23 -62.83
C TRP A 200 30.42 6.24 -61.64
N LEU A 201 29.92 5.07 -61.23
CA LEU A 201 29.06 4.93 -60.04
C LEU A 201 29.71 4.15 -58.88
N SER A 202 30.98 3.75 -59.01
CA SER A 202 31.71 3.04 -57.95
C SER A 202 32.66 3.92 -57.13
N ALA A 203 32.66 5.25 -57.35
CA ALA A 203 33.60 6.18 -56.71
C ALA A 203 32.96 7.14 -55.68
N ALA A 204 31.67 7.00 -55.35
CA ALA A 204 30.98 7.92 -54.41
C ALA A 204 30.03 7.20 -53.43
N PHE A 205 30.42 6.01 -52.98
CA PHE A 205 29.82 5.38 -51.80
C PHE A 205 30.93 4.96 -50.82
N PHE A 206 31.83 5.90 -50.50
CA PHE A 206 32.30 5.96 -49.13
C PHE A 206 31.09 6.39 -48.30
N LEU A 207 30.23 5.42 -47.95
CA LEU A 207 29.48 5.49 -46.72
C LEU A 207 30.54 5.64 -45.64
N GLY A 208 30.96 6.87 -45.38
CA GLY A 208 31.53 7.22 -44.10
C GLY A 208 30.49 6.76 -43.10
N THR A 209 30.73 5.62 -42.47
CA THR A 209 30.11 5.31 -41.20
C THR A 209 30.46 6.50 -40.34
N PHE A 210 29.53 7.46 -40.23
CA PHE A 210 29.50 8.38 -39.12
C PHE A 210 29.31 7.49 -37.90
N THR A 211 30.43 6.94 -37.40
CA THR A 211 30.51 6.42 -36.05
C THR A 211 30.12 7.61 -35.20
N ALA A 212 28.91 7.55 -34.63
CA ALA A 212 28.51 8.50 -33.61
C ALA A 212 29.68 8.60 -32.62
N PRO A 213 30.08 9.82 -32.22
CA PRO A 213 31.19 9.97 -31.30
C PRO A 213 30.98 9.06 -30.10
N ALA A 214 32.01 8.29 -29.74
CA ALA A 214 31.93 7.34 -28.63
C ALA A 214 31.48 8.07 -27.37
N GLN A 215 30.58 7.48 -26.59
CA GLN A 215 30.16 8.07 -25.32
C GLN A 215 31.40 8.21 -24.42
N THR A 216 31.49 9.31 -23.69
CA THR A 216 32.64 9.62 -22.83
C THR A 216 32.23 9.69 -21.36
N TYR A 217 33.22 9.54 -20.48
CA TYR A 217 33.00 9.73 -19.05
C TYR A 217 32.51 11.15 -18.74
N THR A 218 33.25 12.15 -19.20
CA THR A 218 33.01 13.54 -18.78
C THR A 218 31.65 14.05 -19.24
N LYS A 219 31.19 13.65 -20.43
CA LYS A 219 29.94 14.14 -21.02
C LYS A 219 28.72 13.30 -20.68
N GLU A 220 28.72 11.99 -20.91
CA GLU A 220 27.51 11.17 -20.71
C GLU A 220 27.53 10.41 -19.38
N VAL A 221 28.60 9.64 -19.14
CA VAL A 221 28.61 8.63 -18.06
C VAL A 221 28.71 9.23 -16.66
N SER A 222 29.44 10.34 -16.49
CA SER A 222 29.57 11.06 -15.21
C SER A 222 28.21 11.47 -14.67
N ARG A 223 27.31 11.96 -15.51
CA ARG A 223 25.94 12.39 -15.15
C ARG A 223 25.09 11.21 -14.69
N ILE A 224 25.22 10.05 -15.33
CA ILE A 224 24.53 8.81 -14.93
C ILE A 224 25.08 8.33 -13.59
N ILE A 225 26.40 8.22 -13.44
CA ILE A 225 27.06 7.78 -12.21
C ILE A 225 26.71 8.70 -11.04
N GLN A 226 26.77 10.03 -11.23
CA GLN A 226 26.37 11.00 -10.20
C GLN A 226 24.91 10.83 -9.77
N LYS A 227 23.99 10.68 -10.72
CA LYS A 227 22.56 10.60 -10.43
C LYS A 227 22.14 9.26 -9.82
N LYS A 228 22.75 8.15 -10.26
CA LYS A 228 22.26 6.78 -10.02
C LYS A 228 23.15 5.95 -9.09
N CYS A 229 24.46 6.19 -9.10
CA CYS A 229 25.43 5.34 -8.39
C CYS A 229 26.03 6.04 -7.17
N GLN A 230 26.34 7.33 -7.27
CA GLN A 230 26.96 8.10 -6.19
C GLN A 230 26.05 8.28 -4.98
N GLN A 231 24.78 7.87 -5.01
CA GLN A 231 24.01 7.78 -3.78
C GLN A 231 24.68 6.81 -2.80
N CYS A 232 25.13 5.64 -3.26
CA CYS A 232 25.74 4.60 -2.43
C CYS A 232 27.25 4.46 -2.62
N HIS A 233 27.77 4.81 -3.80
CA HIS A 233 29.20 4.74 -4.14
C HIS A 233 29.94 6.02 -3.77
N ARG A 234 29.88 6.39 -2.49
CA ARG A 234 30.63 7.48 -1.88
C ARG A 234 31.66 6.93 -0.89
N PRO A 235 32.72 7.69 -0.58
CA PRO A 235 33.64 7.33 0.50
C PRO A 235 32.90 7.06 1.81
N ASN A 236 33.21 5.93 2.47
CA ASN A 236 32.65 5.51 3.76
C ASN A 236 31.11 5.29 3.80
N ASP A 237 30.48 5.15 2.64
CA ASP A 237 29.07 4.79 2.53
C ASP A 237 28.90 3.26 2.37
N ILE A 238 27.71 2.78 2.00
CA ILE A 238 27.37 1.36 1.98
C ILE A 238 28.11 0.56 0.90
N ALA A 239 28.48 1.18 -0.23
CA ALA A 239 29.20 0.48 -1.27
C ALA A 239 30.67 0.25 -0.87
N PRO A 240 31.28 -0.88 -1.29
CA PRO A 240 32.65 -1.22 -0.91
C PRO A 240 33.72 -0.32 -1.55
N PHE A 241 33.35 0.52 -2.52
CA PHE A 241 34.22 1.47 -3.21
C PHE A 241 33.43 2.68 -3.69
N ALA A 242 34.14 3.79 -3.92
CA ALA A 242 33.57 5.04 -4.39
C ALA A 242 33.59 5.14 -5.93
N LEU A 243 32.66 5.91 -6.50
CA LEU A 243 32.57 6.21 -7.93
C LEU A 243 32.47 7.73 -8.14
N MET A 244 33.44 8.47 -7.61
CA MET A 244 33.38 9.93 -7.54
C MET A 244 33.99 10.63 -8.75
N ASN A 245 34.92 9.97 -9.45
CA ASN A 245 35.66 10.55 -10.57
C ASN A 245 35.91 9.51 -11.70
N PHE A 246 36.63 9.94 -12.74
CA PHE A 246 36.96 9.10 -13.89
C PHE A 246 37.84 7.90 -13.54
N ASP A 247 38.85 8.09 -12.70
CA ASP A 247 39.81 7.04 -12.33
C ASP A 247 39.10 5.94 -11.55
N ASP A 248 38.17 6.30 -10.66
CA ASP A 248 37.29 5.35 -9.97
C ASP A 248 36.47 4.56 -10.99
N ALA A 249 35.75 5.27 -11.88
CA ALA A 249 34.83 4.64 -12.82
C ALA A 249 35.53 3.75 -13.85
N SER A 250 36.69 4.18 -14.36
CA SER A 250 37.49 3.42 -15.33
C SER A 250 38.13 2.19 -14.69
N THR A 251 38.60 2.30 -13.44
CA THR A 251 39.13 1.15 -12.67
C THR A 251 38.08 0.06 -12.51
N TYR A 252 36.83 0.43 -12.21
CA TYR A 252 35.73 -0.51 -12.01
C TYR A 252 34.88 -0.76 -13.27
N ALA A 253 35.30 -0.29 -14.45
CA ALA A 253 34.52 -0.41 -15.68
C ALA A 253 34.09 -1.86 -16.00
N PRO A 254 34.94 -2.90 -15.86
CA PRO A 254 34.51 -4.29 -16.07
C PRO A 254 33.42 -4.75 -15.09
N ASP A 255 33.53 -4.35 -13.82
CA ASP A 255 32.53 -4.68 -12.80
C ASP A 255 31.22 -3.95 -13.05
N ILE A 256 31.27 -2.66 -13.39
CA ILE A 256 30.12 -1.85 -13.80
C ILE A 256 29.40 -2.56 -14.95
N LYS A 257 30.12 -2.94 -16.03
CA LYS A 257 29.52 -3.65 -17.16
C LYS A 257 28.82 -4.93 -16.73
N ARG A 258 29.46 -5.75 -15.91
CA ARG A 258 28.89 -7.00 -15.41
C ARG A 258 27.58 -6.75 -14.64
N VAL A 259 27.62 -5.95 -13.57
CA VAL A 259 26.44 -5.75 -12.70
C VAL A 259 25.31 -4.98 -13.38
N VAL A 260 25.64 -4.08 -14.30
CA VAL A 260 24.65 -3.34 -15.10
C VAL A 260 24.04 -4.25 -16.16
N SER A 261 24.80 -5.11 -16.84
CA SER A 261 24.23 -6.07 -17.81
C SER A 261 23.30 -7.09 -17.14
N GLU A 262 23.65 -7.53 -15.93
CA GLU A 262 22.89 -8.50 -15.13
C GLU A 262 21.70 -7.89 -14.37
N HIS A 263 21.46 -6.58 -14.51
CA HIS A 263 20.40 -5.85 -13.78
C HIS A 263 20.52 -5.94 -12.24
N LYS A 264 21.73 -6.20 -11.73
CA LYS A 264 22.01 -6.25 -10.29
C LYS A 264 22.18 -4.87 -9.68
N MET A 265 22.64 -3.91 -10.48
CA MET A 265 22.83 -2.52 -10.06
C MET A 265 22.20 -1.54 -11.06
N PRO A 266 21.70 -0.40 -10.57
CA PRO A 266 21.39 -0.10 -9.16
C PRO A 266 20.33 -1.06 -8.59
N PRO A 267 20.30 -1.28 -7.26
CA PRO A 267 19.43 -2.27 -6.64
C PRO A 267 18.01 -1.73 -6.43
N TRP A 268 17.44 -1.13 -7.47
CA TRP A 268 16.09 -0.58 -7.47
C TRP A 268 15.08 -1.69 -7.78
N LYS A 269 14.25 -2.04 -6.81
CA LYS A 269 13.29 -3.15 -6.90
C LYS A 269 11.96 -2.81 -7.57
N PRO A 270 11.39 -1.59 -7.43
CA PRO A 270 10.15 -1.26 -8.11
C PRO A 270 10.29 -1.32 -9.63
N ALA A 271 9.41 -2.06 -10.29
CA ALA A 271 9.30 -2.09 -11.74
C ALA A 271 8.78 -0.74 -12.26
N ASN A 272 9.24 -0.33 -13.44
CA ASN A 272 8.70 0.88 -14.10
C ASN A 272 7.24 0.68 -14.50
N GLU A 273 6.89 -0.51 -14.98
CA GLU A 273 5.51 -0.89 -15.30
C GLU A 273 4.78 -1.37 -14.03
N GLY A 274 3.55 -0.91 -13.84
CA GLY A 274 2.73 -1.30 -12.70
C GLY A 274 3.10 -0.62 -11.37
N SER A 275 4.02 0.35 -11.37
CA SER A 275 4.29 1.23 -10.23
C SER A 275 3.91 2.68 -10.55
N ALA A 276 3.61 3.46 -9.51
CA ALA A 276 3.56 4.91 -9.64
C ALA A 276 5.00 5.48 -9.79
N PRO A 277 5.16 6.67 -10.38
CA PRO A 277 6.44 7.37 -10.38
C PRO A 277 6.89 7.69 -8.95
N PHE A 278 8.18 7.49 -8.68
CA PHE A 278 8.81 7.76 -7.39
C PHE A 278 9.84 8.88 -7.50
N ARG A 279 9.86 9.76 -6.50
CA ARG A 279 10.78 10.90 -6.44
C ARG A 279 12.25 10.47 -6.45
N ASP A 280 12.56 9.36 -5.79
CA ASP A 280 13.93 8.87 -5.60
C ASP A 280 14.28 7.72 -6.57
N ASN A 281 13.69 7.71 -7.78
CA ASN A 281 13.96 6.66 -8.76
C ASN A 281 15.42 6.69 -9.27
N PHE A 282 16.24 5.82 -8.69
CA PHE A 282 17.62 5.59 -9.09
C PHE A 282 17.79 4.36 -10.02
N ASN A 283 16.70 3.82 -10.59
CA ASN A 283 16.80 2.81 -11.64
C ASN A 283 17.51 3.36 -12.89
N LEU A 284 18.14 2.48 -13.67
CA LEU A 284 18.66 2.83 -15.00
C LEU A 284 17.56 2.62 -16.04
N SER A 285 17.30 3.65 -16.83
CA SER A 285 16.58 3.49 -18.11
C SER A 285 17.40 2.65 -19.09
N ASP A 286 16.74 2.12 -20.12
CA ASP A 286 17.41 1.35 -21.17
C ASP A 286 18.50 2.16 -21.89
N GLU A 287 18.28 3.47 -22.04
CA GLU A 287 19.26 4.38 -22.63
C GLU A 287 20.46 4.62 -21.72
N GLU A 288 20.23 4.88 -20.43
CA GLU A 288 21.31 5.05 -19.45
C GLU A 288 22.13 3.76 -19.32
N ARG A 289 21.46 2.60 -19.32
CA ARG A 289 22.11 1.28 -19.31
C ARG A 289 22.98 1.11 -20.55
N ARG A 290 22.43 1.36 -21.75
CA ARG A 290 23.17 1.22 -23.01
C ARG A 290 24.36 2.17 -23.06
N THR A 291 24.19 3.40 -22.60
CA THR A 291 25.26 4.40 -22.50
C THR A 291 26.43 3.90 -21.66
N LEU A 292 26.16 3.37 -20.46
CA LEU A 292 27.20 2.79 -19.61
C LEU A 292 27.90 1.60 -20.27
N LEU A 293 27.14 0.67 -20.85
CA LEU A 293 27.69 -0.53 -21.49
C LEU A 293 28.54 -0.19 -22.71
N SER A 294 28.05 0.69 -23.60
CA SER A 294 28.77 1.14 -24.79
C SER A 294 30.04 1.92 -24.44
N TRP A 295 30.01 2.74 -23.39
CA TRP A 295 31.21 3.42 -22.89
C TRP A 295 32.28 2.42 -22.42
N VAL A 296 31.90 1.38 -21.67
CA VAL A 296 32.86 0.34 -21.27
C VAL A 296 33.37 -0.44 -22.48
N ASP A 297 32.50 -0.79 -23.43
CA ASP A 297 32.87 -1.51 -24.65
C ASP A 297 33.83 -0.72 -25.56
N ALA A 298 33.73 0.61 -25.53
CA ALA A 298 34.64 1.52 -26.22
C ALA A 298 35.99 1.72 -25.49
N GLY A 299 36.24 1.01 -24.39
CA GLY A 299 37.48 1.14 -23.61
C GLY A 299 37.44 2.26 -22.57
N ALA A 300 36.25 2.66 -22.12
CA ALA A 300 36.03 3.68 -21.10
C ALA A 300 36.71 5.04 -21.39
N PRO A 301 36.50 5.66 -22.57
CA PRO A 301 37.15 6.92 -22.91
C PRO A 301 36.76 8.05 -21.93
N LYS A 302 37.73 8.86 -21.51
CA LYS A 302 37.52 9.96 -20.56
C LYS A 302 36.66 11.09 -21.15
N GLY A 303 37.03 11.62 -22.31
CA GLY A 303 36.43 12.85 -22.85
C GLY A 303 37.13 14.12 -22.37
N ASP A 304 36.52 15.29 -22.63
CA ASP A 304 37.02 16.61 -22.23
C ASP A 304 36.54 16.97 -20.82
N ASP A 305 37.45 17.37 -19.93
CA ASP A 305 37.10 17.77 -18.55
C ASP A 305 36.18 19.00 -18.52
N ALA A 306 36.15 19.83 -19.57
CA ALA A 306 35.21 20.94 -19.70
C ALA A 306 33.74 20.51 -19.77
N ASP A 307 33.46 19.25 -20.15
CA ASP A 307 32.11 18.69 -20.22
C ASP A 307 31.61 18.13 -18.88
N LEU A 308 32.46 18.08 -17.84
CA LEU A 308 32.09 17.53 -16.55
C LEU A 308 30.92 18.32 -15.92
N PRO A 309 29.91 17.62 -15.38
CA PRO A 309 28.92 18.27 -14.54
C PRO A 309 29.56 18.77 -13.24
N GLU A 310 28.91 19.72 -12.58
CA GLU A 310 29.29 20.14 -11.24
C GLU A 310 29.37 18.92 -10.30
N ALA A 311 30.44 18.84 -9.51
CA ALA A 311 30.62 17.72 -8.61
C ALA A 311 29.57 17.77 -7.49
N VAL A 312 28.90 16.64 -7.25
CA VAL A 312 27.99 16.51 -6.11
C VAL A 312 28.83 16.51 -4.82
N PRO A 313 28.63 17.46 -3.88
CA PRO A 313 29.41 17.50 -2.66
C PRO A 313 29.22 16.23 -1.84
N VAL A 314 30.30 15.68 -1.31
CA VAL A 314 30.22 14.65 -0.27
C VAL A 314 29.96 15.36 1.05
N ASN A 315 28.80 15.13 1.65
CA ASN A 315 28.49 15.70 2.96
C ASN A 315 29.50 15.15 3.98
N ALA A 316 30.23 16.04 4.65
CA ALA A 316 31.17 15.66 5.70
C ALA A 316 30.46 15.17 6.97
N SER A 317 29.20 15.57 7.16
CA SER A 317 28.35 15.12 8.25
C SER A 317 27.78 13.73 7.94
N PRO A 318 27.69 12.83 8.93
CA PRO A 318 26.91 11.60 8.79
C PRO A 318 25.41 11.87 8.64
N TRP A 319 24.92 13.07 9.01
CA TRP A 319 23.54 13.48 8.85
C TRP A 319 23.29 14.06 7.45
N GLU A 320 22.44 13.39 6.67
CA GLU A 320 22.27 13.67 5.24
C GLU A 320 21.61 15.03 4.96
N LEU A 321 20.80 15.53 5.91
CA LEU A 321 20.04 16.78 5.79
C LEU A 321 20.62 17.95 6.62
N GLY A 322 21.87 17.85 7.07
CA GLY A 322 22.47 18.79 8.02
C GLY A 322 22.23 18.38 9.48
N GLU A 323 22.51 19.24 10.45
CA GLU A 323 22.33 18.88 11.87
C GLU A 323 20.84 18.68 12.21
N PRO A 324 20.44 17.57 12.87
CA PRO A 324 19.08 17.36 13.33
C PRO A 324 18.69 18.29 14.50
N ASP A 325 17.39 18.58 14.62
CA ASP A 325 16.84 19.33 15.76
C ASP A 325 16.83 18.51 17.06
N LEU A 326 16.71 17.19 16.96
CA LEU A 326 16.83 16.26 18.08
C LEU A 326 17.65 15.03 17.67
N ILE A 327 18.67 14.72 18.46
CA ILE A 327 19.45 13.49 18.35
C ILE A 327 19.20 12.65 19.60
N LEU A 328 18.76 11.41 19.40
CA LEU A 328 18.67 10.41 20.46
C LEU A 328 19.65 9.28 20.17
N SER A 329 20.36 8.83 21.20
CA SER A 329 21.29 7.71 21.12
C SER A 329 20.79 6.58 21.99
N MET A 330 20.78 5.36 21.48
CA MET A 330 20.57 4.20 22.35
C MET A 330 21.77 4.01 23.30
N PRO A 331 21.59 3.36 24.45
CA PRO A 331 22.69 2.85 25.25
C PRO A 331 23.55 1.89 24.44
N GLU A 332 24.83 1.77 24.78
CA GLU A 332 25.71 0.79 24.15
C GLU A 332 25.17 -0.64 24.36
N PHE A 333 25.13 -1.43 23.29
CA PHE A 333 24.68 -2.81 23.34
C PHE A 333 25.52 -3.70 22.42
N THR A 334 25.90 -4.89 22.90
CA THR A 334 26.60 -5.89 22.09
C THR A 334 25.65 -7.04 21.76
N PRO A 335 25.21 -7.19 20.51
CA PRO A 335 24.31 -8.28 20.14
C PRO A 335 25.02 -9.64 20.22
N PRO A 336 24.28 -10.72 20.55
CA PRO A 336 24.83 -12.07 20.52
C PRO A 336 25.13 -12.51 19.08
N ARG A 337 26.23 -13.26 18.89
CA ARG A 337 26.76 -13.60 17.57
C ARG A 337 25.93 -14.61 16.76
N VAL A 338 25.15 -15.46 17.42
CA VAL A 338 24.67 -16.73 16.82
C VAL A 338 23.21 -16.70 16.36
N ALA A 339 22.49 -15.60 16.57
CA ALA A 339 21.07 -15.52 16.27
C ALA A 339 20.66 -14.12 15.85
N ASP A 340 19.61 -14.04 15.02
CA ASP A 340 18.90 -12.80 14.79
C ASP A 340 18.43 -12.24 16.13
N THR A 341 18.73 -10.97 16.37
CA THR A 341 18.37 -10.29 17.62
C THR A 341 17.52 -9.08 17.32
N TYR A 342 16.29 -9.08 17.81
CA TYR A 342 15.41 -7.92 17.80
C TYR A 342 15.41 -7.29 19.18
N ARG A 343 15.94 -6.07 19.28
CA ARG A 343 16.06 -5.37 20.56
C ARG A 343 15.50 -3.96 20.47
N CYS A 344 14.68 -3.61 21.45
CA CYS A 344 14.05 -2.31 21.55
C CYS A 344 14.77 -1.48 22.61
N PHE A 345 15.12 -0.26 22.23
CA PHE A 345 15.71 0.73 23.12
C PHE A 345 14.72 1.86 23.34
N VAL A 346 14.50 2.20 24.60
CA VAL A 346 13.52 3.21 25.01
C VAL A 346 14.22 4.55 25.14
N LEU A 347 13.88 5.49 24.26
CA LEU A 347 14.55 6.79 24.16
C LEU A 347 13.59 7.91 24.54
N PRO A 348 13.67 8.46 25.77
CA PRO A 348 12.89 9.65 26.14
C PRO A 348 13.23 10.83 25.23
N THR A 349 12.20 11.47 24.67
CA THR A 349 12.42 12.61 23.74
C THR A 349 12.83 13.90 24.45
N GLY A 350 12.50 14.03 25.75
CA GLY A 350 12.72 15.26 26.51
C GLY A 350 11.85 16.45 26.07
N LEU A 351 10.88 16.23 25.17
CA LEU A 351 10.01 17.29 24.67
C LEU A 351 8.92 17.66 25.68
N ASP A 352 8.72 18.95 25.93
CA ASP A 352 7.58 19.42 26.74
C ASP A 352 6.30 19.59 25.93
N GLU A 353 6.45 19.89 24.63
CA GLU A 353 5.37 20.18 23.71
C GLU A 353 5.48 19.37 22.43
N THR A 354 4.37 19.26 21.71
CA THR A 354 4.30 18.53 20.44
C THR A 354 5.22 19.15 19.39
N ARG A 355 5.94 18.29 18.67
CA ARG A 355 6.74 18.63 17.50
C ARG A 355 6.18 17.94 16.27
N TYR A 356 6.53 18.46 15.10
CA TYR A 356 6.16 17.88 13.82
C TYR A 356 7.42 17.44 13.10
N VAL A 357 7.65 16.14 13.01
CA VAL A 357 8.82 15.58 12.36
C VAL A 357 8.65 15.67 10.85
N SER A 358 9.62 16.29 10.18
CA SER A 358 9.69 16.41 8.72
C SER A 358 10.66 15.41 8.11
N ALA A 359 11.60 14.86 8.88
CA ALA A 359 12.48 13.78 8.46
C ALA A 359 12.97 12.99 9.69
N SER A 360 13.28 11.71 9.50
CA SER A 360 14.02 10.91 10.47
C SER A 360 15.16 10.15 9.78
N GLN A 361 16.31 10.07 10.45
CA GLN A 361 17.46 9.29 9.99
C GLN A 361 17.96 8.42 11.13
N ALA A 362 18.04 7.11 10.91
CA ALA A 362 18.80 6.24 11.78
C ALA A 362 20.27 6.21 11.32
N LEU A 363 21.18 6.27 12.27
CA LEU A 363 22.61 6.10 12.07
C LEU A 363 23.08 4.89 12.85
N PRO A 364 23.21 3.72 12.21
CA PRO A 364 23.80 2.54 12.83
C PRO A 364 25.21 2.85 13.37
N GLY A 365 25.50 2.41 14.59
CA GLY A 365 26.85 2.51 15.16
C GLY A 365 27.82 1.60 14.42
N ASP A 366 27.42 0.36 14.17
CA ASP A 366 28.08 -0.57 13.26
C ASP A 366 27.12 -1.02 12.15
N LYS A 367 27.21 -0.33 11.00
CA LYS A 367 26.43 -0.62 9.77
C LYS A 367 26.57 -2.07 9.29
N ARG A 368 27.59 -2.80 9.75
CA ARG A 368 27.86 -4.16 9.34
C ARG A 368 27.09 -5.20 10.19
N GLN A 369 26.43 -4.79 11.27
CA GLN A 369 25.65 -5.65 12.18
C GLN A 369 24.14 -5.32 12.14
N VAL A 370 23.78 -4.06 11.95
CA VAL A 370 22.38 -3.62 11.91
C VAL A 370 21.75 -3.94 10.56
N HIS A 371 20.73 -4.79 10.56
CA HIS A 371 19.98 -5.17 9.36
C HIS A 371 18.84 -4.18 9.07
N HIS A 372 18.13 -3.69 10.08
CA HIS A 372 17.20 -2.56 9.96
C HIS A 372 16.92 -1.92 11.32
N VAL A 373 16.32 -0.73 11.28
CA VAL A 373 15.82 0.01 12.45
C VAL A 373 14.38 0.42 12.20
N LEU A 374 13.50 0.21 13.17
CA LEU A 374 12.14 0.77 13.19
C LEU A 374 11.99 1.72 14.37
N LEU A 375 11.29 2.84 14.15
CA LEU A 375 11.10 3.88 15.14
C LEU A 375 9.62 3.98 15.48
N TYR A 376 9.26 3.57 16.70
CA TYR A 376 7.89 3.68 17.21
C TYR A 376 7.77 4.81 18.22
N ILE A 377 6.59 5.41 18.30
CA ILE A 377 6.26 6.48 19.25
C ILE A 377 5.47 5.85 20.40
N ASP A 378 6.07 5.88 21.59
CA ASP A 378 5.38 5.54 22.83
C ASP A 378 4.91 6.81 23.53
N GLN A 379 3.60 7.01 23.54
CA GLN A 379 2.95 8.15 24.19
C GLN A 379 2.45 7.82 25.60
N THR A 380 2.26 6.54 25.90
CA THR A 380 1.72 6.08 27.17
C THR A 380 2.81 5.96 28.22
N GLY A 381 4.07 5.81 27.78
CA GLY A 381 5.21 5.55 28.64
C GLY A 381 5.33 4.10 29.07
N GLU A 382 4.51 3.20 28.52
CA GLU A 382 4.51 1.77 28.88
C GLU A 382 5.82 1.08 28.49
N SER A 383 6.52 1.57 27.45
CA SER A 383 7.82 1.01 27.06
C SER A 383 8.86 1.11 28.17
N ALA A 384 8.79 2.14 29.01
CA ALA A 384 9.70 2.32 30.14
C ALA A 384 9.60 1.20 31.18
N LYS A 385 8.47 0.49 31.23
CA LYS A 385 8.31 -0.68 32.12
C LYS A 385 9.01 -1.92 31.55
N LEU A 386 9.23 -1.97 30.23
CA LEU A 386 9.84 -3.10 29.52
C LEU A 386 11.37 -3.01 29.51
N ASP A 387 11.89 -1.79 29.48
CA ASP A 387 13.33 -1.51 29.46
C ASP A 387 14.07 -2.18 30.61
N GLY A 388 15.19 -2.85 30.30
CA GLY A 388 16.06 -3.49 31.29
C GLY A 388 15.50 -4.76 31.96
N LYS A 389 14.32 -5.25 31.58
CA LYS A 389 13.69 -6.43 32.22
C LYS A 389 14.56 -7.71 32.18
N ASP A 390 15.40 -7.84 31.15
CA ASP A 390 16.33 -8.96 30.97
C ASP A 390 17.73 -8.68 31.54
N GLY A 391 17.91 -7.57 32.28
CA GLY A 391 19.18 -7.16 32.85
C GLY A 391 20.18 -6.56 31.85
N GLN A 392 19.75 -6.30 30.61
CA GLN A 392 20.55 -5.69 29.55
C GLN A 392 19.91 -4.35 29.10
N PRO A 393 20.63 -3.40 28.50
CA PRO A 393 20.05 -2.13 28.04
C PRO A 393 18.97 -2.36 26.98
N GLY A 394 17.77 -1.79 27.08
CA GLY A 394 16.66 -2.14 26.18
C GLY A 394 15.92 -3.41 26.62
N TYR A 395 15.18 -4.04 25.70
CA TYR A 395 14.52 -5.33 25.92
C TYR A 395 14.37 -6.10 24.61
N SER A 396 14.32 -7.43 24.68
CA SER A 396 13.97 -8.26 23.53
C SER A 396 12.56 -7.94 23.04
N CYS A 397 12.42 -7.61 21.76
CA CYS A 397 11.15 -7.16 21.19
C CYS A 397 10.96 -7.70 19.77
N PHE A 398 10.88 -9.02 19.67
CA PHE A 398 10.36 -9.68 18.48
C PHE A 398 8.84 -9.50 18.45
N GLY A 399 8.20 -9.16 17.33
CA GLY A 399 6.76 -8.87 17.34
C GLY A 399 6.37 -7.38 17.31
N GLY A 400 7.32 -6.48 17.01
CA GLY A 400 7.19 -5.04 17.22
C GLY A 400 7.54 -4.63 18.66
N PRO A 401 7.14 -3.43 19.10
CA PRO A 401 7.66 -2.83 20.33
C PRO A 401 7.05 -3.38 21.62
N GLY A 402 6.12 -4.34 21.56
CA GLY A 402 5.48 -4.92 22.74
C GLY A 402 4.59 -3.96 23.55
N ILE A 403 4.17 -2.85 22.93
CA ILE A 403 3.28 -1.84 23.49
C ILE A 403 2.11 -1.59 22.54
N GLU A 404 1.01 -1.06 23.08
CA GLU A 404 -0.10 -0.59 22.26
C GLU A 404 0.34 0.62 21.42
N LEU A 405 0.30 0.48 20.10
CA LEU A 405 0.59 1.56 19.17
C LEU A 405 -0.69 2.28 18.77
N THR A 406 -0.70 3.60 18.95
CA THR A 406 -1.74 4.44 18.37
C THR A 406 -1.58 4.54 16.85
N ILE A 407 -2.67 4.83 16.14
CA ILE A 407 -2.61 5.20 14.71
C ILE A 407 -1.57 6.30 14.51
N GLY A 408 -0.64 6.10 13.57
CA GLY A 408 0.49 7.01 13.33
C GLY A 408 1.68 6.83 14.28
N GLY A 409 1.68 5.77 15.10
CA GLY A 409 2.74 5.45 16.05
C GLY A 409 4.03 4.92 15.43
N LEU A 410 4.06 4.57 14.14
CA LEU A 410 5.31 4.28 13.42
C LEU A 410 5.87 5.60 12.87
N LEU A 411 6.97 6.10 13.43
CA LEU A 411 7.67 7.31 12.99
C LEU A 411 8.45 7.11 11.69
N GLY A 412 8.93 5.90 11.44
CA GLY A 412 9.67 5.56 10.25
C GLY A 412 10.55 4.34 10.46
N GLY A 413 11.40 4.07 9.47
CA GLY A 413 12.37 2.99 9.52
C GLY A 413 13.56 3.26 8.63
N TRP A 414 14.60 2.47 8.83
CA TRP A 414 15.82 2.49 8.06
C TRP A 414 16.25 1.07 7.73
N ALA A 415 16.71 0.86 6.50
CA ALA A 415 17.39 -0.35 6.07
C ALA A 415 18.65 0.06 5.28
N PRO A 416 19.65 -0.81 5.15
CA PRO A 416 20.86 -0.53 4.38
C PRO A 416 20.54 0.01 2.98
N GLY A 417 21.11 1.17 2.64
CA GLY A 417 20.90 1.85 1.37
C GLY A 417 19.75 2.86 1.35
N ALA A 418 18.91 2.91 2.39
CA ALA A 418 17.89 3.94 2.55
C ALA A 418 18.54 5.33 2.70
N ARG A 419 17.97 6.33 2.01
CA ARG A 419 18.36 7.73 2.08
C ARG A 419 17.32 8.56 2.82
N THR A 420 17.78 9.59 3.52
CA THR A 420 16.91 10.47 4.27
C THR A 420 16.50 11.67 3.43
N ARG A 421 15.20 11.97 3.42
CA ARG A 421 14.60 13.12 2.77
C ARG A 421 13.62 13.78 3.72
N HIS A 422 13.41 15.08 3.54
CA HIS A 422 12.24 15.72 4.11
C HIS A 422 10.97 15.21 3.42
N LEU A 423 9.94 14.99 4.23
CA LEU A 423 8.55 14.90 3.79
C LEU A 423 8.20 16.12 2.92
N PRO A 424 7.26 16.00 1.97
CA PRO A 424 6.83 17.13 1.16
C PRO A 424 6.42 18.35 2.01
N ASP A 425 6.50 19.53 1.41
CA ASP A 425 6.11 20.76 2.10
C ASP A 425 4.67 20.72 2.58
N GLY A 426 4.41 21.38 3.71
CA GLY A 426 3.12 21.31 4.41
C GLY A 426 2.89 20.01 5.19
N ILE A 427 3.70 18.97 5.03
CA ILE A 427 3.51 17.68 5.72
C ILE A 427 4.47 17.53 6.91
N GLY A 428 3.94 17.07 8.03
CA GLY A 428 4.72 16.66 9.20
C GLY A 428 4.10 15.48 9.94
N GLN A 429 4.91 14.62 10.52
CA GLN A 429 4.43 13.55 11.39
C GLN A 429 4.40 14.03 12.85
N VAL A 430 3.33 13.72 13.58
CA VAL A 430 3.18 14.21 14.96
C VAL A 430 4.08 13.43 15.91
N LEU A 431 4.91 14.14 16.67
CA LEU A 431 5.64 13.63 17.82
C LEU A 431 5.17 14.37 19.09
N PRO A 432 4.29 13.76 19.91
CA PRO A 432 3.75 14.44 21.08
C PRO A 432 4.81 14.79 22.12
N GLY A 433 4.56 15.86 22.89
CA GLY A 433 5.34 16.14 24.09
C GLY A 433 5.31 14.96 25.07
N LYS A 434 6.40 14.79 25.82
CA LYS A 434 6.62 13.74 26.84
C LYS A 434 6.60 12.30 26.31
N SER A 435 6.56 12.13 24.98
CA SER A 435 6.65 10.82 24.34
C SER A 435 8.06 10.25 24.42
N ARG A 436 8.17 8.95 24.16
CA ARG A 436 9.42 8.22 23.94
C ARG A 436 9.45 7.71 22.51
N ILE A 437 10.65 7.53 21.98
CA ILE A 437 10.87 6.75 20.78
C ILE A 437 11.35 5.36 21.22
N VAL A 438 10.64 4.32 20.79
CA VAL A 438 11.12 2.94 20.90
C VAL A 438 11.84 2.61 19.60
N MET A 439 13.17 2.54 19.68
CA MET A 439 14.03 2.16 18.57
C MET A 439 14.19 0.64 18.59
N GLN A 440 13.52 -0.04 17.67
CA GLN A 440 13.73 -1.47 17.44
C GLN A 440 14.89 -1.64 16.46
N VAL A 441 15.95 -2.34 16.88
CA VAL A 441 17.09 -2.68 16.05
C VAL A 441 17.09 -4.18 15.80
N HIS A 442 17.11 -4.57 14.53
CA HIS A 442 17.31 -5.95 14.12
C HIS A 442 18.77 -6.17 13.75
N TYR A 443 19.46 -7.02 14.51
CA TYR A 443 20.82 -7.46 14.23
C TYR A 443 20.81 -8.80 13.52
N HIS A 444 21.49 -8.89 12.37
CA HIS A 444 21.67 -10.16 11.65
C HIS A 444 22.77 -11.00 12.30
N PRO A 445 22.82 -12.33 12.09
CA PRO A 445 23.71 -13.26 12.79
C PRO A 445 25.17 -13.17 12.31
N GLY A 446 25.48 -12.24 11.40
CA GLY A 446 26.78 -12.08 10.77
C GLY A 446 27.81 -11.35 11.63
N GLY A 447 28.32 -12.04 12.65
CA GLY A 447 29.78 -12.18 12.82
C GLY A 447 30.58 -11.07 13.50
N ARG A 448 30.00 -10.18 14.31
CA ARG A 448 30.81 -9.22 15.09
C ARG A 448 30.34 -9.11 16.54
N THR A 449 31.29 -8.92 17.44
CA THR A 449 31.09 -8.72 18.90
C THR A 449 31.34 -7.27 19.29
N ALA A 450 31.31 -6.35 18.32
CA ALA A 450 31.55 -4.96 18.61
C ALA A 450 30.27 -4.35 19.18
N PRO A 451 30.37 -3.48 20.19
CA PRO A 451 29.24 -2.71 20.65
C PRO A 451 28.64 -1.88 19.51
N ASP A 452 27.32 -1.80 19.48
CA ASP A 452 26.57 -0.85 18.68
C ASP A 452 26.06 0.29 19.57
N GLN A 453 26.01 1.49 18.99
CA GLN A 453 25.41 2.67 19.62
C GLN A 453 24.64 3.45 18.54
N THR A 454 23.63 2.80 17.95
CA THR A 454 22.76 3.42 16.94
C THR A 454 22.11 4.71 17.44
N LYS A 455 22.05 5.72 16.57
CA LYS A 455 21.43 7.02 16.84
C LYS A 455 20.25 7.26 15.92
N VAL A 456 19.34 8.14 16.32
CA VAL A 456 18.31 8.70 15.46
C VAL A 456 18.36 10.22 15.52
N GLY A 457 18.39 10.84 14.34
CA GLY A 457 18.24 12.28 14.15
C GLY A 457 16.84 12.59 13.63
N LEU A 458 16.20 13.61 14.20
CA LEU A 458 14.89 14.11 13.80
C LEU A 458 14.99 15.58 13.41
N TRP A 459 14.38 15.93 12.28
CA TRP A 459 14.20 17.31 11.85
C TRP A 459 12.75 17.70 12.02
N TYR A 460 12.51 18.93 12.47
CA TYR A 460 11.19 19.45 12.74
C TYR A 460 10.72 20.39 11.63
N ARG A 461 9.41 20.44 11.44
CA ARG A 461 8.71 21.48 10.70
C ARG A 461 8.05 22.40 11.72
N ALA A 462 8.17 23.71 11.50
CA ALA A 462 7.46 24.69 12.30
C ALA A 462 5.95 24.43 12.22
N ALA A 463 5.25 24.52 13.36
CA ALA A 463 3.85 24.11 13.47
C ALA A 463 2.92 24.93 12.55
N ASP A 464 3.22 26.21 12.34
CA ASP A 464 2.50 27.11 11.42
C ASP A 464 2.74 26.79 9.93
N LYS A 465 3.70 25.90 9.63
CA LYS A 465 4.01 25.39 8.28
C LYS A 465 3.49 23.98 8.04
N VAL A 466 2.73 23.41 8.97
CA VAL A 466 2.10 22.08 8.82
C VAL A 466 0.66 22.26 8.39
N GLU A 467 0.36 21.84 7.17
CA GLU A 467 -0.98 21.80 6.58
C GLU A 467 -1.65 20.44 6.78
N LYS A 468 -0.86 19.36 6.77
CA LYS A 468 -1.33 17.97 6.87
C LYS A 468 -0.41 17.10 7.73
N ARG A 469 -1.00 16.17 8.47
CA ARG A 469 -0.31 15.17 9.27
C ARG A 469 -0.15 13.88 8.51
N LEU A 470 1.08 13.38 8.45
CA LEU A 470 1.36 12.05 7.92
C LEU A 470 0.99 10.99 8.96
N VAL A 471 0.26 9.97 8.53
CA VAL A 471 -0.08 8.79 9.33
C VAL A 471 0.32 7.54 8.58
N ASN A 472 1.15 6.69 9.20
CA ASN A 472 1.47 5.37 8.65
C ASN A 472 0.38 4.36 9.01
N ILE A 473 -0.14 3.67 8.00
CA ILE A 473 -1.21 2.68 8.10
C ILE A 473 -0.69 1.35 7.54
N PRO A 474 -0.75 0.25 8.30
CA PRO A 474 -0.38 -1.06 7.78
C PRO A 474 -1.52 -1.65 6.92
N LEU A 475 -1.16 -2.22 5.79
CA LEU A 475 -1.98 -3.12 4.98
C LEU A 475 -1.39 -4.53 5.13
N ILE A 476 -2.13 -5.42 5.78
CA ILE A 476 -1.58 -6.64 6.37
C ILE A 476 -2.51 -7.84 6.23
N ASN A 477 -1.95 -9.03 6.01
CA ASN A 477 -2.65 -10.30 6.20
C ASN A 477 -1.82 -11.20 7.12
N GLN A 478 -2.38 -11.58 8.26
CA GLN A 478 -1.72 -12.38 9.30
C GLN A 478 -2.22 -13.84 9.39
N THR A 479 -3.19 -14.24 8.55
CA THR A 479 -3.91 -15.52 8.70
C THR A 479 -3.45 -16.60 7.73
N PHE A 480 -2.44 -16.32 6.90
CA PHE A 480 -1.99 -17.23 5.84
C PHE A 480 -1.09 -18.37 6.32
N VAL A 481 -0.96 -19.37 5.46
CA VAL A 481 -0.03 -20.50 5.58
C VAL A 481 0.62 -20.72 4.22
N LEU A 482 1.94 -20.85 4.19
CA LEU A 482 2.70 -21.24 3.02
C LEU A 482 3.04 -22.74 3.14
N PRO A 483 2.41 -23.62 2.35
CA PRO A 483 2.70 -25.05 2.40
C PRO A 483 4.17 -25.34 2.05
N PRO A 484 4.81 -26.36 2.65
CA PRO A 484 6.15 -26.78 2.26
C PRO A 484 6.14 -27.30 0.83
N GLY A 485 7.09 -26.88 0.00
CA GLY A 485 7.23 -27.32 -1.38
C GLY A 485 6.46 -26.46 -2.39
N GLU A 486 5.55 -25.58 -1.95
CA GLU A 486 4.83 -24.67 -2.84
C GLU A 486 5.76 -23.59 -3.38
N SER A 487 5.85 -23.46 -4.70
CA SER A 487 6.79 -22.55 -5.39
C SER A 487 6.21 -21.19 -5.72
N ASN A 488 4.87 -21.04 -5.66
CA ASN A 488 4.19 -19.79 -5.97
C ASN A 488 2.89 -19.61 -5.15
N ALA A 489 3.02 -19.60 -3.84
CA ALA A 489 1.90 -19.29 -2.96
C ALA A 489 1.55 -17.79 -3.06
N VAL A 490 0.26 -17.46 -3.20
CA VAL A 490 -0.21 -16.07 -3.29
C VAL A 490 -1.04 -15.72 -2.06
N VAL A 491 -0.69 -14.61 -1.41
CA VAL A 491 -1.40 -14.07 -0.25
C VAL A 491 -1.86 -12.65 -0.58
N LYS A 492 -3.06 -12.29 -0.12
CA LYS A 492 -3.65 -10.97 -0.39
C LYS A 492 -4.11 -10.29 0.89
N ALA A 493 -4.01 -8.97 0.94
CA ALA A 493 -4.67 -8.14 1.94
C ALA A 493 -5.43 -7.01 1.22
N SER A 494 -6.45 -6.46 1.87
CA SER A 494 -7.18 -5.31 1.32
C SER A 494 -7.73 -4.41 2.41
N GLN A 495 -7.84 -3.12 2.12
CA GLN A 495 -8.43 -2.13 3.01
C GLN A 495 -9.40 -1.24 2.23
N LEU A 496 -10.65 -1.17 2.69
CA LEU A 496 -11.64 -0.23 2.15
C LEU A 496 -11.37 1.18 2.68
N VAL A 497 -11.35 2.16 1.78
CA VAL A 497 -11.28 3.58 2.10
C VAL A 497 -12.69 4.09 2.36
N PHE A 498 -12.99 4.37 3.63
CA PHE A 498 -14.30 4.92 4.00
C PHE A 498 -14.44 6.40 3.58
N PRO A 499 -15.65 6.90 3.31
CA PRO A 499 -15.86 8.27 2.87
C PRO A 499 -15.32 9.37 3.80
N PHE A 500 -15.23 9.08 5.09
CA PHE A 500 -14.69 10.01 6.08
C PHE A 500 -13.16 9.93 6.23
N LEU A 501 -12.50 9.00 5.53
CA LEU A 501 -11.05 8.76 5.53
C LEU A 501 -10.42 9.02 4.15
N THR A 502 -11.03 9.87 3.30
CA THR A 502 -10.41 10.23 2.01
C THR A 502 -9.10 10.97 2.21
N GLY A 503 -8.21 10.83 1.23
CA GLY A 503 -6.91 11.48 1.31
C GLY A 503 -5.98 11.08 0.18
N LYS A 504 -4.68 11.10 0.48
CA LYS A 504 -3.62 10.74 -0.45
C LYS A 504 -2.53 9.94 0.25
N ALA A 505 -2.03 8.91 -0.43
CA ALA A 505 -0.82 8.22 -0.03
C ALA A 505 0.40 9.01 -0.55
N ILE A 506 1.30 9.34 0.37
CA ILE A 506 2.55 10.07 0.11
C ILE A 506 3.70 9.09 -0.14
N LEU A 507 3.69 7.94 0.54
CA LEU A 507 4.71 6.92 0.43
C LEU A 507 4.13 5.52 0.62
N VAL A 508 4.86 4.51 0.14
CA VAL A 508 4.60 3.09 0.35
C VAL A 508 5.88 2.36 0.73
N ALA A 509 5.80 1.45 1.70
CA ALA A 509 6.90 0.59 2.11
C ALA A 509 6.42 -0.88 2.11
N PRO A 510 6.63 -1.63 1.01
CA PRO A 510 6.33 -3.05 0.95
C PRO A 510 7.30 -3.86 1.82
N HIS A 511 6.83 -4.96 2.41
CA HIS A 511 7.62 -5.81 3.31
C HIS A 511 7.24 -7.29 3.22
N MET A 512 8.24 -8.15 3.04
CA MET A 512 8.19 -9.62 3.07
C MET A 512 9.55 -10.17 3.52
N HIS A 513 9.63 -11.45 3.88
CA HIS A 513 10.88 -12.09 4.31
C HIS A 513 11.54 -12.90 3.17
N LEU A 514 12.26 -13.97 3.52
CA LEU A 514 13.18 -14.70 2.65
C LEU A 514 12.51 -15.48 1.50
N LEU A 515 11.28 -15.95 1.71
CA LEU A 515 10.49 -16.68 0.72
C LEU A 515 9.75 -15.75 -0.24
N GLY A 516 9.63 -14.46 0.10
CA GLY A 516 9.04 -13.44 -0.76
C GLY A 516 9.64 -13.41 -2.17
N ARG A 517 8.78 -13.17 -3.16
CA ARG A 517 9.13 -13.10 -4.59
C ARG A 517 8.57 -11.89 -5.28
N LYS A 518 7.28 -11.62 -5.10
CA LYS A 518 6.62 -10.48 -5.73
C LYS A 518 5.75 -9.80 -4.72
N ILE A 519 5.65 -8.49 -4.81
CA ILE A 519 4.73 -7.70 -4.00
C ILE A 519 4.19 -6.54 -4.83
N LYS A 520 2.86 -6.43 -4.85
CA LYS A 520 2.14 -5.41 -5.59
C LYS A 520 1.13 -4.73 -4.69
N VAL A 521 1.09 -3.40 -4.72
CA VAL A 521 0.07 -2.58 -4.10
C VAL A 521 -0.61 -1.72 -5.15
N GLU A 522 -1.94 -1.70 -5.14
CA GLU A 522 -2.76 -0.92 -6.07
C GLU A 522 -4.01 -0.39 -5.36
N VAL A 523 -4.52 0.74 -5.83
CA VAL A 523 -5.83 1.25 -5.39
C VAL A 523 -6.84 1.06 -6.53
N LYS A 524 -7.98 0.46 -6.19
CA LYS A 524 -9.10 0.27 -7.10
C LYS A 524 -10.25 1.16 -6.66
N ASP A 525 -10.67 2.08 -7.51
CA ASP A 525 -11.82 2.94 -7.26
C ASP A 525 -13.15 2.21 -7.35
N ALA A 526 -14.18 2.84 -6.82
CA ALA A 526 -15.55 2.34 -6.88
C ALA A 526 -16.06 2.17 -8.32
N ASP A 527 -15.55 2.95 -9.28
CA ASP A 527 -15.87 2.83 -10.70
C ASP A 527 -15.07 1.71 -11.42
N GLY A 528 -14.17 1.04 -10.70
CA GLY A 528 -13.30 -0.01 -11.23
C GLY A 528 -11.95 0.48 -11.74
N THR A 529 -11.68 1.79 -11.79
CA THR A 529 -10.39 2.35 -12.19
C THR A 529 -9.29 1.86 -11.24
N VAL A 530 -8.23 1.30 -11.79
CA VAL A 530 -7.07 0.81 -11.03
C VAL A 530 -5.92 1.79 -11.19
N ARG A 531 -5.32 2.22 -10.08
CA ARG A 531 -4.05 2.96 -10.07
C ARG A 531 -2.97 2.13 -9.39
N PRO A 532 -1.82 1.94 -10.04
CA PRO A 532 -0.68 1.30 -9.40
C PRO A 532 -0.13 2.17 -8.28
N MET A 533 0.37 1.54 -7.22
CA MET A 533 1.19 2.21 -6.21
C MET A 533 2.62 1.69 -6.34
N ILE A 534 2.84 0.40 -6.12
CA ILE A 534 4.15 -0.23 -6.27
C ILE A 534 4.00 -1.64 -6.82
N ASN A 535 4.92 -2.03 -7.69
CA ASN A 535 5.06 -3.40 -8.18
C ASN A 535 6.52 -3.82 -8.12
N ILE A 536 6.83 -4.86 -7.37
CA ILE A 536 8.16 -5.47 -7.29
C ILE A 536 8.03 -6.91 -7.79
N GLU A 537 8.67 -7.19 -8.92
CA GLU A 537 8.64 -8.51 -9.59
C GLU A 537 9.77 -9.45 -9.16
N ASP A 538 10.80 -8.91 -8.50
CA ASP A 538 11.95 -9.64 -7.95
C ASP A 538 12.30 -9.10 -6.56
N TRP A 539 11.46 -9.44 -5.59
CA TRP A 539 11.68 -9.10 -4.18
C TRP A 539 13.04 -9.62 -3.70
N ASP A 540 13.74 -8.80 -2.93
CA ASP A 540 14.96 -9.20 -2.23
C ASP A 540 14.88 -8.68 -0.81
N PHE A 541 14.92 -9.59 0.16
CA PHE A 541 14.89 -9.27 1.58
C PHE A 541 16.00 -8.30 2.00
N ASN A 542 17.13 -8.26 1.28
CA ASN A 542 18.21 -7.32 1.60
C ASN A 542 17.95 -5.89 1.10
N TRP A 543 16.93 -5.67 0.26
CA TRP A 543 16.61 -4.39 -0.37
C TRP A 543 15.18 -3.96 -0.06
N GLN A 544 15.00 -3.50 1.18
CA GLN A 544 13.75 -2.97 1.71
C GLN A 544 13.83 -1.45 1.81
N GLY A 545 12.69 -0.76 1.69
CA GLY A 545 12.70 0.69 1.77
C GLY A 545 11.33 1.34 1.74
N PHE A 546 11.34 2.64 2.03
CA PHE A 546 10.21 3.54 1.88
C PHE A 546 10.33 4.24 0.53
N TYR A 547 9.28 4.14 -0.28
CA TYR A 547 9.22 4.75 -1.61
C TYR A 547 8.26 5.92 -1.58
N THR A 548 8.79 7.14 -1.72
CA THR A 548 7.99 8.37 -1.78
C THR A 548 7.54 8.59 -3.21
N PHE A 549 6.23 8.73 -3.42
CA PHE A 549 5.68 9.01 -4.74
C PHE A 549 6.13 10.39 -5.22
N ASP A 550 6.38 10.51 -6.53
CA ASP A 550 6.62 11.82 -7.16
C ASP A 550 5.36 12.69 -7.06
N GLU A 551 4.21 12.09 -7.40
CA GLU A 551 2.89 12.64 -7.13
C GLU A 551 2.11 11.74 -6.18
N ALA A 552 1.54 12.33 -5.12
CA ALA A 552 0.77 11.58 -4.14
C ALA A 552 -0.43 10.84 -4.76
N VAL A 553 -0.57 9.55 -4.45
CA VAL A 553 -1.64 8.70 -4.98
C VAL A 553 -2.96 9.00 -4.26
N LYS A 554 -4.01 9.34 -5.02
CA LYS A 554 -5.35 9.63 -4.47
C LYS A 554 -6.00 8.37 -3.89
N LEU A 555 -6.64 8.55 -2.74
CA LEU A 555 -7.48 7.56 -2.06
C LEU A 555 -8.93 8.08 -1.96
N PRO A 556 -9.74 7.94 -3.03
CA PRO A 556 -11.13 8.37 -3.04
C PRO A 556 -12.02 7.55 -2.10
N ALA A 557 -13.18 8.09 -1.77
CA ALA A 557 -14.19 7.40 -0.99
C ALA A 557 -14.60 6.09 -1.68
N PHE A 558 -14.75 5.03 -0.90
CA PHE A 558 -15.13 3.68 -1.34
C PHE A 558 -14.13 3.00 -2.30
N SER A 559 -12.93 3.56 -2.48
CA SER A 559 -11.84 2.82 -3.13
C SER A 559 -11.32 1.71 -2.21
N THR A 560 -10.72 0.67 -2.78
CA THR A 560 -10.06 -0.41 -2.04
C THR A 560 -8.59 -0.42 -2.38
N VAL A 561 -7.74 -0.36 -1.36
CA VAL A 561 -6.31 -0.63 -1.52
C VAL A 561 -6.08 -2.13 -1.41
N TRP A 562 -5.42 -2.70 -2.40
CA TRP A 562 -5.08 -4.12 -2.48
C TRP A 562 -3.58 -4.31 -2.35
N LEU A 563 -3.20 -5.33 -1.58
CA LEU A 563 -1.85 -5.88 -1.49
C LEU A 563 -1.91 -7.33 -1.99
N THR A 564 -1.02 -7.68 -2.90
CA THR A 564 -0.80 -9.05 -3.36
C THR A 564 0.67 -9.40 -3.24
N SER A 565 0.96 -10.47 -2.51
CA SER A 565 2.31 -11.00 -2.31
C SER A 565 2.41 -12.42 -2.82
N SER A 566 3.55 -12.78 -3.43
CA SER A 566 3.86 -14.16 -3.80
C SER A 566 5.12 -14.67 -3.11
N TYR A 567 5.11 -15.97 -2.80
CA TYR A 567 6.16 -16.65 -2.05
C TYR A 567 6.55 -17.98 -2.70
N ASP A 568 7.82 -18.34 -2.53
CA ASP A 568 8.40 -19.60 -2.99
C ASP A 568 8.96 -20.37 -1.78
N ASN A 569 8.16 -21.28 -1.22
CA ASN A 569 8.53 -22.20 -0.14
C ASN A 569 9.00 -23.57 -0.68
N SER A 570 9.55 -23.60 -1.90
CA SER A 570 10.10 -24.81 -2.50
C SER A 570 11.58 -25.04 -2.14
N ALA A 571 12.08 -26.25 -2.38
CA ALA A 571 13.50 -26.58 -2.23
C ALA A 571 14.40 -25.90 -3.29
N ASN A 572 13.81 -25.40 -4.38
CA ASN A 572 14.55 -24.70 -5.44
C ASN A 572 14.80 -23.22 -5.10
N ASN A 573 14.17 -22.69 -4.06
CA ASN A 573 14.45 -21.36 -3.54
C ASN A 573 15.79 -21.37 -2.79
N PRO A 574 16.85 -20.72 -3.30
CA PRO A 574 18.14 -20.67 -2.60
C PRO A 574 18.12 -19.83 -1.31
N ARG A 575 17.07 -19.02 -1.12
CA ARG A 575 16.83 -18.20 0.08
C ARG A 575 15.95 -18.94 1.10
N ASN A 576 15.43 -20.13 0.83
CA ASN A 576 14.63 -20.86 1.81
C ASN A 576 15.56 -21.41 2.91
N PRO A 577 15.41 -20.96 4.16
CA PRO A 577 16.30 -21.38 5.25
C PRO A 577 15.99 -22.81 5.75
N SER A 578 14.87 -23.40 5.32
CA SER A 578 14.34 -24.63 5.90
C SER A 578 14.85 -25.89 5.19
N ASN A 579 15.54 -26.75 5.92
CA ASN A 579 15.85 -28.12 5.49
C ASN A 579 15.74 -29.09 6.68
N PRO A 580 14.71 -29.96 6.75
CA PRO A 580 13.66 -30.18 5.73
C PRO A 580 12.71 -28.98 5.58
N LEU A 581 11.99 -28.92 4.46
CA LEU A 581 10.97 -27.89 4.23
C LEU A 581 9.87 -27.97 5.32
N LYS A 582 9.45 -26.81 5.83
CA LYS A 582 8.37 -26.67 6.81
C LYS A 582 7.29 -25.73 6.29
N ALA A 583 6.07 -25.87 6.82
CA ALA A 583 5.04 -24.86 6.61
C ALA A 583 5.46 -23.55 7.28
N VAL A 584 5.29 -22.43 6.58
CA VAL A 584 5.62 -21.09 7.10
C VAL A 584 4.34 -20.28 7.25
N ARG A 585 4.28 -19.41 8.27
CA ARG A 585 3.09 -18.61 8.63
C ARG A 585 3.48 -17.16 8.81
N TRP A 586 2.48 -16.31 9.06
CA TRP A 586 2.73 -14.98 9.58
C TRP A 586 3.63 -15.04 10.82
N GLY A 587 4.70 -14.26 10.81
CA GLY A 587 5.57 -14.06 11.97
C GLY A 587 6.60 -13.00 11.67
N GLU A 588 7.28 -12.54 12.71
CA GLU A 588 8.26 -11.46 12.58
C GLU A 588 9.70 -11.96 12.40
N GLY A 589 9.90 -13.27 12.48
CA GLY A 589 11.22 -13.85 12.33
C GLY A 589 11.62 -13.89 10.87
N THR A 590 12.92 -13.79 10.63
CA THR A 590 13.48 -13.89 9.28
C THR A 590 13.11 -15.21 8.59
N GLU A 591 12.87 -16.29 9.36
CA GLU A 591 12.37 -17.58 8.85
C GLU A 591 10.84 -17.73 8.82
N ASP A 592 10.11 -16.80 9.43
CA ASP A 592 8.66 -16.65 9.24
C ASP A 592 8.40 -15.81 7.98
N GLU A 593 7.14 -15.52 7.66
CA GLU A 593 6.81 -14.62 6.55
C GLU A 593 5.86 -13.48 6.92
N MET A 594 5.87 -12.43 6.10
CA MET A 594 4.95 -11.30 6.22
C MET A 594 4.33 -10.92 4.88
N CYS A 595 3.00 -10.74 4.88
CA CYS A 595 2.27 -10.05 3.82
C CYS A 595 1.92 -8.65 4.33
N LEU A 596 2.81 -7.68 4.12
CA LEU A 596 2.72 -6.36 4.72
C LEU A 596 3.13 -5.24 3.75
N ALA A 597 2.41 -4.12 3.80
CA ALA A 597 2.88 -2.84 3.27
C ALA A 597 2.46 -1.71 4.20
N PHE A 598 3.34 -0.74 4.44
CA PHE A 598 2.96 0.49 5.13
C PHE A 598 2.62 1.58 4.11
N LEU A 599 1.53 2.29 4.34
CA LEU A 599 1.15 3.48 3.60
C LEU A 599 1.26 4.71 4.49
N GLY A 600 2.08 5.68 4.08
CA GLY A 600 2.09 6.99 4.69
C GLY A 600 1.00 7.84 4.04
N VAL A 601 -0.09 8.11 4.76
CA VAL A 601 -1.28 8.78 4.25
C VAL A 601 -1.46 10.14 4.91
N VAL A 602 -1.88 11.12 4.12
CA VAL A 602 -2.46 12.37 4.62
C VAL A 602 -3.95 12.38 4.29
N PHE A 603 -4.75 12.90 5.20
CA PHE A 603 -6.21 12.86 5.08
C PHE A 603 -6.81 14.24 4.78
N ASP A 604 -7.88 14.25 3.98
CA ASP A 604 -8.58 15.47 3.62
C ASP A 604 -9.25 16.09 4.84
N ASN A 605 -9.99 15.26 5.59
CA ASN A 605 -10.49 15.59 6.90
C ASN A 605 -9.54 15.05 7.96
N GLU A 606 -9.13 15.88 8.90
CA GLU A 606 -8.18 15.53 9.93
C GLU A 606 -8.83 15.29 11.30
N SER A 607 -10.16 15.44 11.40
CA SER A 607 -10.90 15.41 12.67
C SER A 607 -10.89 14.05 13.37
N PHE A 608 -10.62 12.96 12.65
CA PHE A 608 -10.54 11.61 13.20
C PHE A 608 -9.13 11.23 13.68
N LEU A 609 -8.11 12.02 13.33
CA LEU A 609 -6.76 11.74 13.78
C LEU A 609 -6.63 12.19 15.24
N PRO A 610 -6.18 11.31 16.15
CA PRO A 610 -6.22 11.54 17.60
C PRO A 610 -5.41 12.76 18.08
N PHE A 611 -4.51 13.31 17.26
CA PHE A 611 -3.56 14.36 17.65
C PHE A 611 -3.78 15.71 16.98
N ARG A 612 -4.89 16.40 17.25
CA ARG A 612 -4.97 17.83 16.92
C ARG A 612 -3.99 18.58 17.83
N SER A 613 -2.87 19.06 17.30
CA SER A 613 -2.20 20.18 17.96
C SER A 613 -3.05 21.42 17.72
N GLY A 614 -3.28 22.20 18.77
CA GLY A 614 -4.08 23.40 18.71
C GLY A 614 -5.16 23.42 19.77
N SER A 615 -4.82 24.08 20.88
CA SER A 615 -5.78 24.69 21.78
C SER A 615 -6.76 25.56 20.99
N THR A 616 -8.03 25.16 20.92
CA THR A 616 -9.10 26.16 20.86
C THR A 616 -9.31 26.65 22.28
N LYS A 617 -8.83 27.86 22.56
CA LYS A 617 -9.37 28.68 23.65
C LYS A 617 -10.86 28.91 23.43
#